data_AF-A0A815G4X5-F1
#
_entry.id   AF-A0A815G4X5-F1
#
_cell.length_a   1.000
_cell.length_b   1.000
_cell.length_c   1.000
_cell.angle_alpha   90.00
_cell.angle_beta   90.00
_cell.angle_gamma   90.00
#
_symmetry.space_group_name_H-M   'P 1'
#
loop_
_entity.id
_entity.type
_entity.pdbx_description
1 polymer ?
#
loop_
_entity_poly.entity_id
_entity_poly.type
_entity_poly.pdbx_seq_one_letter_code
_entity_poly.pdbx_strand_id
1 'polypeptide(L)'
;MLVANSCLAKLLFAIDLLGLIIWSLKNDLKQISYQDSLCIFRGYLVKATIAAQFDSYLLQAIYRYITVIYPTRLFWQSKQFQGFLIGLTWVCAFIFAIPHVATGEIQYNADNQMCETPFHLSFIIIYNVVYGYFIPLNGIMFIYVKLILYVKEMNKRVTPVNTVSRAQRELKMVHRIVILVMILLVLGVPYTIFVIMGFFTQPPKYHLRISYTFLYISLLFIMITLFQFTDPVKTYIMKKIKRQSNIIAATTIQMNEVR
;
A
#
# COMPACT_ATOMS: atom_id res chain seq x y z
N MET A 1 -14.76 -5.20 -1.10
CA MET A 1 -13.93 -6.05 -0.24
C MET A 1 -12.45 -5.80 -0.50
N LEU A 2 -11.96 -6.00 -1.72
CA LEU A 2 -10.52 -5.82 -2.06
C LEU A 2 -9.95 -4.42 -1.76
N VAL A 3 -10.69 -3.35 -2.07
CA VAL A 3 -10.27 -1.98 -1.72
C VAL A 3 -10.10 -1.83 -0.21
N ALA A 4 -11.03 -2.37 0.58
CA ALA A 4 -10.96 -2.34 2.03
C ALA A 4 -9.75 -3.13 2.56
N ASN A 5 -9.43 -4.28 1.96
CA ASN A 5 -8.21 -5.03 2.28
C ASN A 5 -6.95 -4.20 2.03
N SER A 6 -6.88 -3.51 0.89
CA SER A 6 -5.73 -2.65 0.61
C SER A 6 -5.64 -1.43 1.52
N CYS A 7 -6.75 -0.91 2.04
CA CYS A 7 -6.72 0.13 3.07
C CYS A 7 -6.28 -0.43 4.43
N LEU A 8 -6.70 -1.65 4.78
CA LEU A 8 -6.29 -2.34 5.99
C LEU A 8 -4.78 -2.63 5.98
N ALA A 9 -4.24 -3.15 4.87
CA ALA A 9 -2.81 -3.37 4.70
C ALA A 9 -2.01 -2.07 4.88
N LYS A 10 -2.47 -0.94 4.31
CA LYS A 10 -1.83 0.38 4.51
C LYS A 10 -1.87 0.81 5.96
N LEU A 11 -3.02 0.65 6.61
CA LEU A 11 -3.19 1.05 8.00
C LEU A 11 -2.23 0.29 8.90
N LEU A 12 -2.14 -1.03 8.72
CA LEU A 12 -1.22 -1.88 9.47
C LEU A 12 0.23 -1.49 9.21
N PHE A 13 0.62 -1.31 7.94
CA PHE A 13 1.96 -0.85 7.59
C PHE A 13 2.30 0.53 8.20
N ALA A 14 1.34 1.46 8.19
CA ALA A 14 1.52 2.77 8.80
C ALA A 14 1.67 2.70 10.33
N ILE A 15 0.92 1.80 11.00
CA ILE A 15 1.05 1.54 12.44
C ILE A 15 2.42 0.95 12.75
N ASP A 16 2.89 -0.02 11.98
CA ASP A 16 4.21 -0.64 12.16
C ASP A 16 5.34 0.39 12.02
N LEU A 17 5.29 1.20 10.95
CA LEU A 17 6.26 2.28 10.72
C LEU A 17 6.23 3.33 11.84
N LEU A 18 5.04 3.74 12.27
CA LEU A 18 4.91 4.68 13.38
C LEU A 18 5.50 4.11 14.67
N GLY A 19 5.27 2.82 14.93
CA GLY A 19 5.88 2.11 16.06
C GLY A 19 7.41 2.10 16.01
N LEU A 20 8.00 1.87 14.84
CA LEU A 20 9.45 1.93 14.64
C LEU A 20 10.01 3.34 14.84
N ILE A 21 9.34 4.37 14.29
CA ILE A 21 9.78 5.76 14.42
C ILE A 21 9.72 6.21 15.89
N ILE A 22 8.63 5.91 16.60
CA ILE A 22 8.48 6.23 18.02
C ILE A 22 9.56 5.52 18.84
N TRP A 23 9.86 4.25 18.53
CA TRP A 23 10.92 3.51 19.20
C TRP A 23 12.29 4.15 18.98
N SER A 24 12.65 4.43 17.72
CA SER A 24 13.90 5.11 17.36
C SER A 24 14.03 6.45 18.09
N LEU A 25 12.96 7.25 18.09
CA LEU A 25 12.93 8.56 18.74
C LEU A 25 13.13 8.45 20.27
N LYS A 26 12.50 7.45 20.90
CA LYS A 26 12.66 7.21 22.34
C LYS A 26 14.11 6.88 22.71
N ASN A 27 14.78 6.06 21.90
CA ASN A 27 16.18 5.73 22.12
C ASN A 27 17.10 6.93 21.89
N ASP A 28 16.83 7.74 20.86
CA ASP A 28 17.58 8.98 20.60
C ASP A 28 17.45 9.98 21.74
N LEU A 29 16.23 10.19 22.25
CA LEU A 29 15.97 11.11 23.37
C LEU A 29 16.69 10.67 24.66
N LYS A 30 16.89 9.36 24.83
CA LYS A 30 17.62 8.79 25.97
C LYS A 30 19.12 8.65 25.72
N GLN A 31 19.58 8.90 24.48
CA GLN A 31 20.96 8.67 24.04
C GLN A 31 21.46 7.25 24.37
N ILE A 32 20.58 6.25 24.25
CA ILE A 32 20.92 4.84 24.48
C ILE A 32 20.84 4.05 23.17
N SER A 33 21.75 3.08 23.00
CA SER A 33 21.62 2.05 21.97
C SER A 33 21.11 0.78 22.63
N TYR A 34 19.80 0.57 22.57
CA TYR A 34 19.13 -0.57 23.20
C TYR A 34 18.25 -1.30 22.20
N GLN A 35 18.53 -2.60 22.04
CA GLN A 35 17.68 -3.55 21.33
C GLN A 35 16.73 -4.20 22.33
N ASP A 36 15.42 -4.10 22.08
CA ASP A 36 14.41 -4.85 22.83
C ASP A 36 14.06 -6.19 22.18
N SER A 37 13.34 -7.03 22.92
CA SER A 37 12.92 -8.36 22.45
C SER A 37 11.96 -8.31 21.26
N LEU A 38 11.24 -7.20 21.08
CA LEU A 38 10.30 -7.01 19.97
C LEU A 38 10.98 -6.48 18.68
N CYS A 39 12.27 -6.18 18.71
CA CYS A 39 12.97 -5.55 17.59
C CYS A 39 12.87 -6.38 16.31
N ILE A 40 13.21 -7.67 16.36
CA ILE A 40 13.11 -8.59 15.22
C ILE A 40 11.66 -8.74 14.75
N PHE A 41 10.72 -8.81 15.70
CA PHE A 41 9.30 -8.91 15.41
C PHE A 41 8.77 -7.68 14.66
N ARG A 42 9.20 -6.46 15.02
CA ARG A 42 8.83 -5.24 14.28
C ARG A 42 9.38 -5.23 12.86
N GLY A 43 10.63 -5.64 12.68
CA GLY A 43 11.23 -5.79 11.35
C GLY A 43 10.44 -6.80 10.49
N TYR A 44 10.09 -7.95 11.06
CA TYR A 44 9.26 -8.96 10.41
C TYR A 44 7.88 -8.41 10.00
N LEU A 45 7.19 -7.71 10.91
CA LEU A 45 5.89 -7.12 10.63
C LEU A 45 5.96 -6.12 9.48
N VAL A 46 6.97 -5.26 9.45
CA VAL A 46 7.18 -4.31 8.34
C VAL A 46 7.33 -5.03 7.00
N LYS A 47 8.09 -6.14 6.94
CA LYS A 47 8.23 -6.95 5.71
C LYS A 47 6.92 -7.62 5.32
N ALA A 48 6.15 -8.12 6.28
CA ALA A 48 4.86 -8.74 6.01
C ALA A 48 3.82 -7.71 5.53
N THR A 49 3.72 -6.55 6.17
CA THR A 49 2.70 -5.54 5.84
C THR A 49 3.00 -4.79 4.54
N ILE A 50 4.28 -4.56 4.21
CA ILE A 50 4.65 -4.04 2.88
C ILE A 50 4.35 -5.06 1.77
N ALA A 51 4.62 -6.35 1.98
CA ALA A 51 4.27 -7.40 1.01
C ALA A 51 2.75 -7.49 0.81
N ALA A 52 1.99 -7.53 1.92
CA ALA A 52 0.54 -7.54 1.90
C ALA A 52 -0.03 -6.32 1.14
N GLN A 53 0.65 -5.16 1.22
CA GLN A 53 0.28 -3.95 0.50
C GLN A 53 0.40 -4.11 -1.02
N PHE A 54 1.55 -4.58 -1.50
CA PHE A 54 1.79 -4.80 -2.93
C PHE A 54 0.92 -5.91 -3.49
N ASP A 55 0.80 -7.03 -2.78
CA ASP A 55 -0.05 -8.14 -3.19
C ASP A 55 -1.53 -7.74 -3.24
N SER A 56 -1.98 -6.88 -2.31
CA SER A 56 -3.34 -6.33 -2.35
C SER A 56 -3.61 -5.47 -3.58
N TYR A 57 -2.61 -4.75 -4.09
CA TYR A 57 -2.75 -3.99 -5.34
C TYR A 57 -2.76 -4.91 -6.57
N LEU A 58 -1.88 -5.91 -6.59
CA LEU A 58 -1.83 -6.91 -7.65
C LEU A 58 -3.14 -7.68 -7.72
N LEU A 59 -3.65 -8.17 -6.58
CA LEU A 59 -4.92 -8.88 -6.49
C LEU A 59 -6.09 -8.03 -6.99
N GLN A 60 -6.11 -6.73 -6.69
CA GLN A 60 -7.12 -5.81 -7.22
C GLN A 60 -7.04 -5.68 -8.74
N ALA A 61 -5.84 -5.56 -9.30
CA ALA A 61 -5.64 -5.50 -10.74
C ALA A 61 -6.10 -6.80 -11.42
N ILE A 62 -5.69 -7.96 -10.89
CA ILE A 62 -6.10 -9.29 -11.40
C ILE A 62 -7.62 -9.44 -11.35
N TYR A 63 -8.25 -9.09 -10.22
CA TYR A 63 -9.70 -9.18 -10.08
C TYR A 63 -10.44 -8.31 -11.09
N ARG A 64 -9.96 -7.07 -11.34
CA ARG A 64 -10.55 -6.19 -12.37
C ARG A 64 -10.40 -6.78 -13.76
N TYR A 65 -9.22 -7.30 -14.07
CA TYR A 65 -8.96 -7.96 -15.34
C TYR A 65 -9.89 -9.13 -15.61
N ILE A 66 -10.01 -10.06 -14.66
CA ILE A 66 -10.90 -11.22 -14.77
C ILE A 66 -12.36 -10.78 -14.92
N THR A 67 -12.77 -9.76 -14.16
CA THR A 67 -14.14 -9.22 -14.23
C THR A 67 -14.47 -8.64 -15.60
N VAL A 68 -13.49 -8.05 -16.29
CA VAL A 68 -13.67 -7.45 -17.62
C VAL A 68 -13.64 -8.48 -18.74
N ILE A 69 -12.75 -9.46 -18.68
CA ILE A 69 -12.60 -10.48 -19.74
C ILE A 69 -13.61 -11.62 -19.60
N TYR A 70 -13.94 -12.02 -18.37
CA TYR A 70 -14.83 -13.15 -18.10
C TYR A 70 -16.07 -12.70 -17.29
N PRO A 71 -16.92 -11.81 -17.84
CA PRO A 71 -18.04 -11.24 -17.12
C PRO A 71 -19.10 -12.28 -16.71
N THR A 72 -19.18 -13.41 -17.42
CA THR A 72 -20.14 -14.50 -17.20
C THR A 72 -19.73 -15.47 -16.08
N ARG A 73 -18.46 -15.45 -15.65
CA ARG A 73 -17.97 -16.35 -14.59
C ARG A 73 -18.21 -15.76 -13.20
N LEU A 74 -19.48 -15.78 -12.78
CA LEU A 74 -19.97 -15.25 -11.50
C LEU A 74 -19.24 -15.81 -10.25
N PHE A 75 -18.69 -17.02 -10.33
CA PHE A 75 -17.89 -17.63 -9.26
C PHE A 75 -16.76 -16.71 -8.78
N TRP A 76 -16.03 -16.09 -9.70
CA TRP A 76 -14.91 -15.19 -9.40
C TRP A 76 -15.36 -13.91 -8.70
N GLN A 77 -16.64 -13.53 -8.86
CA GLN A 77 -17.23 -12.35 -8.26
C GLN A 77 -17.87 -12.63 -6.88
N SER A 78 -17.91 -13.90 -6.45
CA SER A 78 -18.45 -14.28 -5.14
C SER A 78 -17.63 -13.65 -4.00
N LYS A 79 -18.33 -13.20 -2.96
CA LYS A 79 -17.70 -12.68 -1.73
C LYS A 79 -16.85 -13.75 -1.03
N GLN A 80 -17.28 -15.01 -1.08
CA GLN A 80 -16.53 -16.13 -0.48
C GLN A 80 -15.19 -16.31 -1.17
N PHE A 81 -15.18 -16.29 -2.51
CA PHE A 81 -13.96 -16.41 -3.30
C PHE A 81 -13.02 -15.21 -3.11
N GLN A 82 -13.57 -13.99 -3.07
CA GLN A 82 -12.78 -12.80 -2.73
C GLN A 82 -12.17 -12.88 -1.33
N GLY A 83 -12.94 -13.36 -0.34
CA GLY A 83 -12.45 -13.57 1.03
C GLY A 83 -11.32 -14.61 1.10
N PHE A 84 -11.47 -15.72 0.37
CA PHE A 84 -10.42 -16.73 0.25
C PHE A 84 -9.13 -16.15 -0.35
N LEU A 85 -9.22 -15.40 -1.46
CA LEU A 85 -8.04 -14.77 -2.08
C LEU A 85 -7.38 -13.73 -1.17
N ILE A 86 -8.17 -12.98 -0.40
CA ILE A 86 -7.64 -12.05 0.61
C ILE A 86 -6.89 -12.84 1.69
N GLY A 87 -7.48 -13.90 2.23
CA GLY A 87 -6.83 -14.77 3.22
C GLY A 87 -5.50 -15.33 2.71
N LEU A 88 -5.50 -15.83 1.46
CA LEU A 88 -4.30 -16.34 0.80
C LEU A 88 -3.23 -15.25 0.66
N THR A 89 -3.63 -14.02 0.31
CA THR A 89 -2.70 -12.88 0.19
C THR A 89 -1.98 -12.60 1.51
N TRP A 90 -2.70 -12.61 2.63
CA TRP A 90 -2.09 -12.42 3.96
C TRP A 90 -1.14 -13.57 4.33
N VAL A 91 -1.55 -14.82 4.07
CA VAL A 91 -0.69 -15.98 4.31
C VAL A 91 0.59 -15.89 3.49
N CYS A 92 0.50 -15.55 2.20
CA CYS A 92 1.66 -15.34 1.34
C CYS A 92 2.56 -14.21 1.85
N ALA A 93 1.98 -13.10 2.31
CA ALA A 93 2.73 -11.96 2.84
C ALA A 93 3.51 -12.30 4.12
N PHE A 94 2.92 -13.09 5.03
CA PHE A 94 3.64 -13.58 6.21
C PHE A 94 4.72 -14.60 5.84
N ILE A 95 4.44 -15.53 4.92
CA ILE A 95 5.43 -16.49 4.42
C ILE A 95 6.61 -15.76 3.77
N PHE A 96 6.34 -14.70 3.01
CA PHE A 96 7.37 -13.86 2.39
C PHE A 96 8.34 -13.25 3.41
N ALA A 97 7.87 -12.91 4.61
CA ALA A 97 8.70 -12.33 5.65
C ALA A 97 9.55 -13.38 6.41
N ILE A 98 9.21 -14.67 6.35
CA ILE A 98 9.92 -15.74 7.09
C ILE A 98 11.41 -15.85 6.70
N PRO A 99 11.80 -15.87 5.40
CA PRO A 99 13.21 -15.95 5.01
C PRO A 99 14.10 -14.89 5.66
N HIS A 100 13.58 -13.67 5.88
CA HIS A 100 14.34 -12.59 6.51
C HIS A 100 14.73 -12.91 7.96
N VAL A 101 13.84 -13.58 8.70
CA VAL A 101 14.11 -14.00 10.09
C VAL A 101 14.92 -15.28 10.12
N ALA A 102 14.59 -16.26 9.27
CA ALA A 102 15.26 -17.56 9.21
C ALA A 102 16.75 -17.47 8.86
N THR A 103 17.13 -16.46 8.08
CA THR A 103 18.53 -16.19 7.71
C THR A 103 19.28 -15.29 8.71
N GLY A 104 18.60 -14.76 9.73
CA GLY A 104 19.22 -13.82 10.68
C GLY A 104 19.56 -12.46 10.09
N GLU A 105 18.95 -12.09 8.96
CA GLU A 105 19.21 -10.84 8.23
C GLU A 105 18.49 -9.64 8.84
N ILE A 106 17.45 -9.85 9.66
CA ILE A 106 16.86 -8.76 10.45
C ILE A 106 17.74 -8.51 11.67
N GLN A 107 18.52 -7.43 11.63
CA GLN A 107 19.49 -7.09 12.66
C GLN A 107 19.26 -5.69 13.19
N TYR A 108 19.59 -5.47 14.46
CA TYR A 108 19.52 -4.15 15.06
C TYR A 108 20.67 -3.27 14.56
N ASN A 109 20.33 -2.16 13.93
CA ASN A 109 21.27 -1.17 13.44
C ASN A 109 21.39 -0.02 14.45
N ALA A 110 22.55 0.09 15.13
CA ALA A 110 22.78 1.08 16.18
C ALA A 110 22.76 2.53 15.66
N ASP A 111 23.27 2.80 14.45
CA ASP A 111 23.22 4.16 13.88
C ASP A 111 21.76 4.59 13.63
N ASN A 112 20.92 3.64 13.24
CA ASN A 112 19.54 3.93 12.87
C ASN A 112 18.54 3.68 14.02
N GLN A 113 18.96 3.04 15.11
CA GLN A 113 18.13 2.62 16.25
C GLN A 113 16.89 1.79 15.85
N MET A 114 17.03 0.93 14.85
CA MET A 114 15.93 0.11 14.32
C MET A 114 16.42 -1.28 13.89
N CYS A 115 15.52 -2.28 13.94
CA CYS A 115 15.78 -3.60 13.38
C CYS A 115 15.35 -3.67 11.93
N GLU A 116 16.29 -3.95 11.04
CA GLU A 116 16.06 -3.95 9.59
C GLU A 116 17.07 -4.87 8.89
N THR A 117 16.79 -5.23 7.65
CA THR A 117 17.77 -5.90 6.80
C THR A 117 18.84 -4.91 6.32
N PRO A 118 20.14 -5.13 6.60
CA PRO A 118 21.21 -4.24 6.18
C PRO A 118 21.34 -4.23 4.65
N PHE A 119 21.57 -3.06 4.05
CA PHE A 119 21.59 -2.84 2.60
C PHE A 119 22.87 -3.36 1.89
N HIS A 120 23.30 -4.58 2.14
CA HIS A 120 24.44 -5.19 1.46
C HIS A 120 23.98 -6.21 0.41
N LEU A 121 24.84 -6.58 -0.54
CA LEU A 121 24.45 -7.58 -1.54
C LEU A 121 24.28 -8.95 -0.87
N SER A 122 23.03 -9.38 -0.68
CA SER A 122 22.67 -10.68 -0.13
C SER A 122 21.53 -11.31 -0.91
N PHE A 123 21.39 -12.64 -0.80
CA PHE A 123 20.27 -13.37 -1.40
C PHE A 123 18.92 -12.80 -0.95
N ILE A 124 18.82 -12.41 0.33
CA ILE A 124 17.59 -11.86 0.90
C ILE A 124 17.23 -10.49 0.32
N ILE A 125 18.22 -9.65 0.01
CA ILE A 125 17.93 -8.37 -0.66
C ILE A 125 17.48 -8.60 -2.11
N ILE A 126 18.13 -9.50 -2.84
CA ILE A 126 17.68 -9.85 -4.21
C ILE A 126 16.26 -10.42 -4.16
N TYR A 127 15.99 -11.33 -3.23
CA TYR A 127 14.66 -11.88 -2.97
C TYR A 127 13.62 -10.78 -2.72
N ASN A 128 13.93 -9.82 -1.84
CA ASN A 128 13.04 -8.70 -1.52
C ASN A 128 12.77 -7.80 -2.74
N VAL A 129 13.81 -7.48 -3.53
CA VAL A 129 13.65 -6.65 -4.74
C VAL A 129 12.83 -7.38 -5.81
N VAL A 130 13.07 -8.66 -6.03
CA VAL A 130 12.37 -9.43 -7.06
C VAL A 130 10.92 -9.71 -6.65
N TYR A 131 10.70 -10.30 -5.49
CA TYR A 131 9.37 -10.75 -5.06
C TYR A 131 8.55 -9.61 -4.43
N GLY A 132 9.17 -8.79 -3.57
CA GLY A 132 8.47 -7.72 -2.87
C GLY A 132 8.16 -6.51 -3.75
N TYR A 133 8.87 -6.32 -4.86
CA TYR A 133 8.73 -5.13 -5.71
C TYR A 133 8.57 -5.48 -7.20
N PHE A 134 9.51 -6.17 -7.81
CA PHE A 134 9.52 -6.35 -9.27
C PHE A 134 8.30 -7.14 -9.79
N ILE A 135 7.99 -8.29 -9.20
CA ILE A 135 6.84 -9.13 -9.59
C ILE A 135 5.50 -8.38 -9.47
N PRO A 136 5.12 -7.81 -8.31
CA PRO A 136 3.82 -7.16 -8.18
C PRO A 136 3.68 -5.94 -9.10
N LEU A 137 4.75 -5.15 -9.27
CA LEU A 137 4.73 -3.99 -10.16
C LEU A 137 4.54 -4.36 -11.62
N ASN A 138 5.37 -5.28 -12.12
CA ASN A 138 5.26 -5.73 -13.50
C ASN A 138 3.92 -6.41 -13.76
N GLY A 139 3.39 -7.16 -12.79
CA GLY A 139 2.06 -7.75 -12.86
C GLY A 139 0.96 -6.69 -13.02
N ILE A 140 0.97 -5.64 -12.21
CA ILE A 140 -0.01 -4.53 -12.30
C ILE A 140 0.11 -3.82 -13.66
N MET A 141 1.33 -3.51 -14.09
CA MET A 141 1.57 -2.82 -15.37
C MET A 141 1.14 -3.67 -16.57
N PHE A 142 1.47 -4.96 -16.57
CA PHE A 142 1.04 -5.90 -17.60
C PHE A 142 -0.49 -5.96 -17.70
N ILE A 143 -1.18 -6.06 -16.56
CA ILE A 143 -2.65 -6.08 -16.51
C ILE A 143 -3.23 -4.77 -17.05
N TYR A 144 -2.67 -3.63 -16.65
CA TYR A 144 -3.13 -2.32 -17.12
C TYR A 144 -3.01 -2.20 -18.64
N VAL A 145 -1.87 -2.57 -19.21
CA VAL A 145 -1.64 -2.56 -20.67
C VAL A 145 -2.62 -3.50 -21.37
N LYS A 146 -2.79 -4.73 -20.88
CA LYS A 146 -3.76 -5.68 -21.45
C LYS A 146 -5.19 -5.13 -21.42
N LEU A 147 -5.57 -4.46 -20.35
CA LEU A 147 -6.89 -3.87 -20.20
C LEU A 147 -7.11 -2.70 -21.17
N ILE A 148 -6.11 -1.85 -21.39
CA ILE A 148 -6.15 -0.79 -22.41
C ILE A 148 -6.37 -1.39 -23.79
N LEU A 149 -5.55 -2.39 -24.16
CA LEU A 149 -5.64 -3.04 -25.48
C LEU A 149 -7.02 -3.68 -25.67
N TYR A 150 -7.54 -4.36 -24.64
CA TYR A 150 -8.86 -4.97 -24.68
C TYR A 150 -9.98 -3.92 -24.87
N VAL A 151 -9.98 -2.84 -24.09
CA VAL A 151 -10.97 -1.76 -24.22
C VAL A 151 -10.90 -1.09 -25.59
N LYS A 152 -9.69 -0.87 -26.13
CA LYS A 152 -9.49 -0.29 -27.46
C LYS A 152 -10.07 -1.19 -28.55
N GLU A 153 -9.88 -2.51 -28.43
CA GLU A 153 -10.41 -3.49 -29.38
C GLU A 153 -11.93 -3.60 -29.30
N MET A 154 -12.51 -3.58 -28.09
CA MET A 154 -13.96 -3.56 -27.90
C MET A 154 -14.64 -2.34 -28.53
N ASN A 155 -14.00 -1.16 -28.45
CA ASN A 155 -14.51 0.06 -29.06
C ASN A 155 -14.56 -0.01 -30.60
N LYS A 156 -13.72 -0.84 -31.22
CA LYS A 156 -13.71 -1.03 -32.68
C LYS A 156 -14.78 -2.02 -33.15
N ARG A 157 -15.20 -2.93 -32.29
CA ARG A 157 -16.19 -3.97 -32.59
C ARG A 157 -17.59 -3.47 -32.25
N VAL A 158 -18.62 -4.05 -32.87
CA VAL A 158 -20.03 -3.80 -32.52
C VAL A 158 -20.36 -4.48 -31.18
N THR A 159 -19.78 -3.95 -30.10
CA THR A 159 -19.94 -4.46 -28.74
C THR A 159 -21.01 -3.64 -28.03
N PRO A 160 -21.88 -4.24 -27.20
CA PRO A 160 -22.89 -3.48 -26.47
C PRO A 160 -22.27 -2.35 -25.63
N VAL A 161 -22.85 -1.15 -25.72
CA VAL A 161 -22.36 0.07 -25.05
C VAL A 161 -22.21 -0.14 -23.53
N ASN A 162 -23.12 -0.91 -22.91
CA ASN A 162 -23.07 -1.22 -21.49
C ASN A 162 -21.81 -2.02 -21.10
N THR A 163 -21.38 -2.96 -21.94
CA THR A 163 -20.18 -3.78 -21.69
C THR A 163 -18.92 -2.94 -21.83
N VAL A 164 -18.88 -2.06 -22.84
CA VAL A 164 -17.78 -1.11 -23.06
C VAL A 164 -17.66 -0.13 -21.88
N SER A 165 -18.77 0.47 -21.46
CA SER A 165 -18.80 1.39 -20.31
C SER A 165 -18.31 0.71 -19.02
N ARG A 166 -18.72 -0.55 -18.79
CA ARG A 166 -18.22 -1.35 -17.66
C ARG A 166 -16.70 -1.54 -17.75
N ALA A 167 -16.18 -1.96 -18.89
CA ALA A 167 -14.74 -2.17 -19.08
C ALA A 167 -13.92 -0.87 -18.88
N GLN A 168 -14.43 0.27 -19.35
CA GLN A 168 -13.82 1.59 -19.12
C GLN A 168 -13.80 2.00 -17.63
N ARG A 169 -14.87 1.69 -16.88
CA ARG A 169 -14.92 1.94 -15.43
C ARG A 169 -13.86 1.10 -14.70
N GLU A 170 -13.72 -0.16 -15.06
CA GLU A 170 -12.70 -1.05 -14.50
C GLU A 170 -11.29 -0.59 -14.88
N LEU A 171 -11.08 -0.14 -16.12
CA LEU A 171 -9.83 0.48 -16.56
C LEU A 171 -9.48 1.73 -15.74
N LYS A 172 -10.46 2.60 -15.47
CA LYS A 172 -10.27 3.77 -14.59
C LYS A 172 -9.87 3.35 -13.18
N MET A 173 -10.40 2.24 -12.67
CA MET A 173 -10.01 1.71 -11.37
C MET A 173 -8.59 1.15 -11.36
N VAL A 174 -8.17 0.39 -12.38
CA VAL A 174 -6.77 -0.07 -12.49
C VAL A 174 -5.81 1.10 -12.70
N HIS A 175 -6.19 2.11 -13.49
CA HIS A 175 -5.42 3.34 -13.64
C HIS A 175 -5.18 4.02 -12.28
N ARG A 176 -6.20 4.11 -11.43
CA ARG A 176 -6.04 4.63 -10.07
C ARG A 176 -5.02 3.82 -9.27
N ILE A 177 -5.03 2.49 -9.35
CA ILE A 177 -4.03 1.63 -8.68
C ILE A 177 -2.63 1.94 -9.18
N VAL A 178 -2.45 2.10 -10.51
CA VAL A 178 -1.16 2.50 -11.10
C VAL A 178 -0.70 3.85 -10.54
N ILE A 179 -1.57 4.84 -10.40
CA ILE A 179 -1.21 6.14 -9.78
C ILE A 179 -0.72 5.95 -8.34
N LEU A 180 -1.42 5.14 -7.52
CA LEU A 180 -1.01 4.88 -6.14
C LEU A 180 0.35 4.20 -6.05
N VAL A 181 0.59 3.25 -6.96
CA VAL A 181 1.89 2.58 -7.10
C VAL A 181 2.96 3.57 -7.50
N MET A 182 2.72 4.44 -8.49
CA MET A 182 3.67 5.46 -8.92
C MET A 182 4.04 6.44 -7.81
N ILE A 183 3.09 6.85 -6.96
CA ILE A 183 3.38 7.68 -5.78
C ILE A 183 4.37 6.95 -4.85
N LEU A 184 4.16 5.65 -4.61
CA LEU A 184 5.07 4.84 -3.81
C LEU A 184 6.45 4.71 -4.44
N LEU A 185 6.56 4.57 -5.77
CA LEU A 185 7.87 4.47 -6.43
C LEU A 185 8.63 5.79 -6.38
N VAL A 186 7.96 6.90 -6.71
CA VAL A 186 8.57 8.24 -6.75
C VAL A 186 9.04 8.68 -5.36
N LEU A 187 8.20 8.52 -4.35
CA LEU A 187 8.56 8.86 -2.98
C LEU A 187 9.41 7.79 -2.30
N GLY A 188 9.46 6.57 -2.84
CA GLY A 188 10.35 5.49 -2.42
C GLY A 188 11.76 5.57 -3.01
N VAL A 189 12.06 6.55 -3.87
CA VAL A 189 13.38 6.72 -4.51
C VAL A 189 14.53 6.78 -3.51
N PRO A 190 14.44 7.46 -2.34
CA PRO A 190 15.54 7.44 -1.38
C PRO A 190 15.88 6.03 -0.90
N TYR A 191 14.87 5.20 -0.65
CA TYR A 191 15.08 3.80 -0.25
C TYR A 191 15.82 3.02 -1.35
N THR A 192 15.40 3.15 -2.61
CA THR A 192 16.06 2.44 -3.71
C THR A 192 17.47 2.93 -3.96
N ILE A 193 17.72 4.23 -3.85
CA ILE A 193 19.07 4.81 -3.95
C ILE A 193 19.98 4.22 -2.87
N PHE A 194 19.54 4.17 -1.61
CA PHE A 194 20.38 3.64 -0.54
C PHE A 194 20.61 2.13 -0.65
N VAL A 195 19.64 1.35 -1.15
CA VAL A 195 19.84 -0.07 -1.46
C VAL A 195 20.89 -0.24 -2.55
N ILE A 196 20.79 0.52 -3.65
CA ILE A 196 21.77 0.47 -4.75
C ILE A 196 23.14 0.92 -4.27
N MET A 197 23.21 2.02 -3.51
CA MET A 197 24.44 2.53 -2.91
C MET A 197 25.10 1.46 -2.07
N GLY A 198 24.33 0.74 -1.26
CA GLY A 198 24.79 -0.35 -0.40
C GLY A 198 25.40 -1.56 -1.12
N PHE A 199 25.14 -1.73 -2.43
CA PHE A 199 25.84 -2.74 -3.24
C PHE A 199 27.26 -2.32 -3.64
N PHE A 200 27.53 -1.02 -3.74
CA PHE A 200 28.81 -0.50 -4.22
C PHE A 200 29.65 0.16 -3.12
N THR A 201 29.00 0.72 -2.09
CA THR A 201 29.59 1.60 -1.08
C THR A 201 28.80 1.53 0.22
N GLN A 202 29.36 2.01 1.32
CA GLN A 202 28.62 2.10 2.58
C GLN A 202 27.63 3.28 2.55
N PRO A 203 26.33 3.05 2.81
CA PRO A 203 25.34 4.13 2.84
C PRO A 203 25.60 5.08 4.02
N PRO A 204 25.16 6.35 3.93
CA PRO A 204 25.39 7.33 4.98
C PRO A 204 24.75 6.94 6.31
N LYS A 205 25.26 7.51 7.41
CA LYS A 205 24.60 7.39 8.73
C LYS A 205 23.14 7.85 8.62
N TYR A 206 22.24 7.14 9.30
CA TYR A 206 20.79 7.41 9.31
C TYR A 206 20.02 7.16 7.99
N HIS A 207 20.62 6.47 7.00
CA HIS A 207 19.97 6.15 5.72
C HIS A 207 18.59 5.47 5.85
N LEU A 208 18.42 4.55 6.82
CA LEU A 208 17.14 3.87 7.02
C LEU A 208 16.07 4.83 7.53
N ARG A 209 16.44 5.77 8.41
CA ARG A 209 15.50 6.77 8.96
C ARG A 209 14.97 7.70 7.88
N ILE A 210 15.88 8.19 7.03
CA ILE A 210 15.53 9.03 5.90
C ILE A 210 14.59 8.25 4.97
N SER A 211 14.96 7.02 4.60
CA SER A 211 14.13 6.16 3.75
C SER A 211 12.72 5.97 4.29
N TYR A 212 12.60 5.62 5.58
CA TYR A 212 11.31 5.33 6.19
C TYR A 212 10.43 6.57 6.36
N THR A 213 11.03 7.74 6.55
CA THR A 213 10.29 9.01 6.59
C THR A 213 9.67 9.31 5.22
N PHE A 214 10.44 9.12 4.14
CA PHE A 214 9.92 9.27 2.77
C PHE A 214 8.82 8.24 2.44
N LEU A 215 8.99 6.99 2.88
CA LEU A 215 7.93 5.97 2.76
C LEU A 215 6.67 6.38 3.55
N TYR A 216 6.81 6.91 4.76
CA TYR A 216 5.67 7.40 5.54
C TYR A 216 4.94 8.55 4.85
N ILE A 217 5.68 9.52 4.31
CA ILE A 217 5.13 10.61 3.49
C ILE A 217 4.38 10.04 2.29
N SER A 218 4.92 9.01 1.62
CA SER A 218 4.24 8.35 0.50
C SER A 218 2.89 7.76 0.88
N LEU A 219 2.78 7.16 2.06
CA LEU A 219 1.52 6.59 2.56
C LEU A 219 0.49 7.69 2.79
N LEU A 220 0.90 8.86 3.32
CA LEU A 220 0.01 10.01 3.48
C LEU A 220 -0.55 10.48 2.13
N PHE A 221 0.31 10.66 1.12
CA PHE A 221 -0.12 11.04 -0.23
C PHE A 221 -1.06 10.01 -0.85
N ILE A 222 -0.78 8.72 -0.67
CA ILE A 222 -1.62 7.62 -1.15
C ILE A 222 -2.99 7.66 -0.48
N MET A 223 -3.07 7.94 0.83
CA MET A 223 -4.34 8.04 1.56
C MET A 223 -5.16 9.25 1.10
N ILE A 224 -4.51 10.41 0.91
CA ILE A 224 -5.16 11.61 0.34
C ILE A 224 -5.71 11.32 -1.05
N THR A 225 -4.91 10.67 -1.90
CA THR A 225 -5.30 10.30 -3.27
C THR A 225 -6.47 9.32 -3.29
N LEU A 226 -6.45 8.30 -2.43
CA LEU A 226 -7.57 7.38 -2.26
C LEU A 226 -8.85 8.08 -1.82
N PHE A 227 -8.75 9.02 -0.90
CA PHE A 227 -9.87 9.82 -0.44
C PHE A 227 -10.48 10.63 -1.59
N GLN A 228 -9.65 11.24 -2.46
CA GLN A 228 -10.11 11.96 -3.64
C GLN A 228 -10.79 11.05 -4.67
N PHE A 229 -10.31 9.81 -4.85
CA PHE A 229 -10.85 8.88 -5.83
C PHE A 229 -12.11 8.14 -5.37
N THR A 230 -12.39 8.10 -4.07
CA THR A 230 -13.54 7.39 -3.51
C THR A 230 -14.72 8.34 -3.38
N ASP A 231 -15.37 8.64 -4.51
CA ASP A 231 -16.57 9.49 -4.62
C ASP A 231 -17.67 9.20 -3.58
N PRO A 232 -18.06 7.95 -3.27
CA PRO A 232 -19.11 7.70 -2.26
C PRO A 232 -18.66 8.03 -0.83
N VAL A 233 -17.38 7.86 -0.49
CA VAL A 233 -16.84 8.20 0.84
C VAL A 233 -16.73 9.71 0.99
N LYS A 234 -16.20 10.39 -0.03
CA LYS A 234 -16.18 11.85 -0.08
C LYS A 234 -17.59 12.43 0.03
N THR A 235 -18.54 11.90 -0.73
CA THR A 235 -19.95 12.37 -0.70
C THR A 235 -20.62 12.08 0.64
N TYR A 236 -20.39 10.90 1.24
CA TYR A 236 -20.92 10.56 2.56
C TYR A 236 -20.37 11.47 3.66
N ILE A 237 -19.05 11.72 3.67
CA ILE A 237 -18.39 12.58 4.66
C ILE A 237 -18.79 14.04 4.45
N MET A 238 -18.80 14.55 3.23
CA MET A 238 -19.26 15.91 2.93
C MET A 238 -20.73 16.10 3.34
N LYS A 239 -21.59 15.08 3.14
CA LYS A 239 -22.98 15.12 3.60
C LYS A 239 -23.08 15.15 5.13
N LYS A 240 -22.23 14.40 5.84
CA LYS A 240 -22.18 14.38 7.32
C LYS A 240 -21.66 15.70 7.90
N ILE A 241 -20.60 16.26 7.33
CA ILE A 241 -20.02 17.57 7.71
C ILE A 241 -21.05 18.69 7.46
N LYS A 242 -21.68 18.70 6.28
CA LYS A 242 -22.71 19.71 5.94
C LYS A 242 -23.94 19.61 6.87
N ARG A 243 -24.33 18.39 7.26
CA ARG A 243 -25.41 18.16 8.22
C ARG A 243 -25.05 18.69 9.63
N GLN A 244 -23.82 18.48 10.10
CA GLN A 244 -23.36 19.04 11.38
C GLN A 244 -23.29 20.57 11.35
N SER A 245 -22.81 21.16 10.26
CA SER A 245 -22.79 22.62 10.07
C SER A 245 -24.19 23.23 10.10
N ASN A 246 -25.18 22.58 9.49
CA ASN A 246 -26.57 23.06 9.48
C ASN A 246 -27.24 22.98 10.87
N ILE A 247 -26.91 21.97 11.67
CA ILE A 247 -27.42 21.84 13.04
C ILE A 247 -26.86 22.97 13.91
N ILE A 248 -25.55 23.22 13.85
CA ILE A 248 -24.91 24.31 14.61
C ILE A 248 -25.50 25.66 14.22
N ALA A 249 -25.67 25.92 12.91
CA ALA A 249 -26.27 27.16 12.42
C ALA A 249 -27.70 27.36 12.94
N ALA A 250 -28.54 26.31 12.93
CA ALA A 250 -29.90 26.37 13.44
C ALA A 250 -29.97 26.66 14.96
N THR A 251 -29.05 26.09 15.74
CA THR A 251 -28.98 26.33 17.20
C THR A 251 -28.53 27.76 17.52
N THR A 252 -27.61 28.35 16.75
CA THR A 252 -27.22 29.77 16.90
C THR A 252 -28.35 30.75 16.53
N ILE A 253 -29.17 30.42 15.54
CA ILE A 253 -30.32 31.27 15.16
C ILE A 253 -31.36 31.27 16.28
N GLN A 254 -31.69 30.11 16.84
CA GLN A 254 -32.63 30.03 17.97
C GLN A 254 -32.13 30.73 19.24
N MET A 255 -30.81 30.76 19.49
CA MET A 255 -30.26 31.50 20.64
C MET A 255 -30.26 33.02 20.46
N ASN A 256 -30.24 33.52 19.22
CA ASN A 256 -30.32 34.96 18.94
C ASN A 256 -31.76 35.50 18.87
N GLU A 257 -32.77 34.62 18.73
CA GLU A 257 -34.19 35.01 18.69
C GLU A 257 -34.81 35.11 20.10
N VAL A 258 -34.11 34.65 21.13
CA VAL A 258 -34.57 34.63 22.54
C VAL A 258 -33.90 35.75 23.39
N ARG A 259 -33.15 36.66 22.76
CA ARG A 259 -32.55 37.82 23.42
C ARG A 259 -33.09 39.10 22.81
#